data_AF-A0A9J6B7P5-F1
#
_entry.id   AF-A0A9J6B7P5-F1
#
_cell.length_a   1.000
_cell.length_b   1.000
_cell.length_c   1.000
_cell.angle_alpha   90.00
_cell.angle_beta   90.00
_cell.angle_gamma   90.00
#
_symmetry.space_group_name_H-M   'P 1'
#
loop_
_entity.id
_entity.type
_entity.pdbx_description
1 polymer ?
#
loop_
_entity_poly.entity_id
_entity_poly.type
_entity_poly.pdbx_seq_one_letter_code
_entity_poly.pdbx_strand_id
1 'polypeptide(L)' 'MNKGSKPRWAKAFGIPLHARAINTYRIIGDLVGGYIYVDEDTWNRSHLQRARICIISSNLVSGAMIELDIGDWAMKSL' A
#
# COMPACT_ATOMS: atom_id res chain seq x y z
N MET A 1 5.44 -1.57 -25.52
CA MET A 1 5.37 -0.31 -24.74
C MET A 1 3.91 0.04 -24.50
N ASN A 2 3.40 -0.14 -23.29
CA ASN A 2 2.00 0.19 -22.99
C ASN A 2 1.82 1.71 -22.92
N LYS A 3 0.91 2.23 -23.76
CA LYS A 3 0.51 3.64 -23.79
C LYS A 3 -0.31 3.97 -22.53
N GLY A 4 0.13 4.94 -21.73
CA GLY A 4 -0.77 5.93 -21.11
C GLY A 4 -1.35 5.67 -19.72
N SER A 5 -0.79 4.80 -18.89
CA SER A 5 -1.25 4.67 -17.51
C SER A 5 -0.73 5.85 -16.66
N LYS A 6 -1.61 6.80 -16.32
CA LYS A 6 -1.25 7.94 -15.45
C LYS A 6 -1.12 7.49 -14.00
N PRO A 7 -0.10 7.97 -13.24
CA PRO A 7 0.00 7.71 -11.82
C PRO A 7 -1.29 8.08 -11.07
N ARG A 8 -1.72 7.22 -10.16
CA ARG A 8 -2.89 7.44 -9.30
C ARG A 8 -2.54 7.19 -7.84
N TRP A 9 -3.31 7.81 -6.95
CA TRP A 9 -3.18 7.62 -5.51
C TRP A 9 -4.22 6.64 -5.01
N ALA A 10 -3.76 5.52 -4.45
CA ALA A 10 -4.55 4.61 -3.65
C ALA A 10 -4.48 5.02 -2.18
N LYS A 11 -5.60 4.94 -1.48
CA LYS A 11 -5.67 5.12 -0.03
C LYS A 11 -5.88 3.75 0.61
N ALA A 12 -4.98 3.34 1.49
CA ALA A 12 -5.11 2.11 2.26
C ALA A 12 -5.41 2.46 3.72
N PHE A 13 -6.40 1.78 4.30
CA PHE A 13 -6.89 1.98 5.67
C PHE A 13 -6.74 0.69 6.47
N GLY A 14 -6.72 0.80 7.80
CA GLY A 14 -6.73 -0.38 8.67
C GLY A 14 -5.41 -1.17 8.75
N ILE A 15 -4.30 -0.62 8.24
CA ILE A 15 -2.99 -1.27 8.32
C ILE A 15 -2.51 -1.22 9.78
N PRO A 16 -2.26 -2.38 10.43
CA PRO A 16 -1.75 -2.40 11.80
C PRO A 16 -0.43 -1.64 11.91
N LEU A 17 -0.21 -0.97 13.05
CA LEU A 17 0.98 -0.11 13.25
C LEU A 17 2.30 -0.87 13.03
N HIS A 18 2.37 -2.12 13.49
CA HIS A 18 3.54 -2.98 13.33
C HIS A 18 3.77 -3.44 11.88
N ALA A 19 2.72 -3.45 11.06
CA ALA A 19 2.77 -3.80 9.65
C ALA A 19 3.00 -2.58 8.75
N ARG A 20 3.16 -1.37 9.29
CA ARG A 20 3.51 -0.16 8.52
C ARG A 20 4.99 -0.18 8.14
N ALA A 21 5.37 -1.07 7.23
CA ALA A 21 6.70 -1.16 6.64
C ALA A 21 6.64 -0.91 5.13
N ILE A 22 7.77 -0.50 4.53
CA ILE A 22 7.83 -0.19 3.09
C ILE A 22 7.40 -1.38 2.24
N ASN A 23 7.77 -2.60 2.66
CA ASN A 23 7.38 -3.84 1.98
C ASN A 23 5.86 -4.04 1.97
N THR A 24 5.16 -3.71 3.05
CA THR A 24 3.70 -3.80 3.12
C THR A 24 3.05 -2.89 2.08
N TYR A 25 3.49 -1.64 2.00
CA TYR A 25 2.94 -0.68 1.03
C TYR A 25 3.27 -1.06 -0.41
N ARG A 26 4.44 -1.65 -0.65
CA ARG A 26 4.80 -2.20 -1.96
C ARG A 26 3.85 -3.32 -2.37
N ILE A 27 3.63 -4.32 -1.49
CA ILE A 27 2.70 -5.42 -1.73
C ILE A 27 1.30 -4.89 -2.04
N ILE A 28 0.78 -3.96 -1.23
CA ILE A 28 -0.54 -3.35 -1.46
C ILE A 28 -0.58 -2.62 -2.81
N GLY A 29 0.44 -1.81 -3.13
CA GLY A 29 0.50 -1.08 -4.39
C GLY A 29 0.55 -2.01 -5.61
N ASP A 30 1.35 -3.08 -5.53
CA ASP A 30 1.48 -4.08 -6.59
C ASP A 30 0.17 -4.85 -6.81
N LEU A 31 -0.54 -5.21 -5.73
CA LEU A 31 -1.85 -5.86 -5.80
C LEU A 31 -2.93 -4.98 -6.46
N VAL A 32 -2.90 -3.66 -6.23
CA VAL A 32 -3.95 -2.73 -6.69
C VAL A 32 -3.68 -2.16 -8.08
N GLY A 33 -2.41 -2.03 -8.50
CA GLY A 33 -2.13 -1.43 -9.81
C GLY A 33 -0.68 -1.14 -10.14
N GLY A 34 0.27 -1.82 -9.50
CA GLY A 34 1.73 -1.64 -9.67
C GLY A 34 2.26 -0.48 -8.84
N TYR A 35 3.04 -0.79 -7.80
CA TYR A 35 3.62 0.18 -6.87
C TYR A 35 4.63 1.10 -7.56
N ILE A 36 4.58 2.40 -7.21
CA ILE A 36 5.62 3.38 -7.58
C ILE A 36 6.35 3.86 -6.32
N TYR A 37 5.60 4.45 -5.38
CA TYR A 37 6.14 4.94 -4.11
C TYR A 37 5.02 5.12 -3.07
N VAL A 38 5.40 5.37 -1.81
CA VAL A 38 4.48 5.71 -0.72
C VAL A 38 4.73 7.15 -0.27
N ASP A 39 3.67 7.89 -0.01
CA ASP A 39 3.74 9.28 0.44
C ASP A 39 4.42 9.41 1.81
N GLU A 40 5.30 10.40 1.99
CA GLU A 40 6.06 10.60 3.22
C GLU A 40 5.19 10.80 4.46
N ASP A 41 4.00 11.43 4.31
CA ASP A 41 3.05 11.62 5.41
C ASP A 41 2.50 10.29 5.95
N THR A 42 2.64 9.20 5.19
CA THR A 42 2.28 7.84 5.63
C THR A 42 3.11 7.42 6.84
N TRP A 43 4.31 7.97 7.02
CA TRP A 43 5.16 7.69 8.19
C TRP A 43 4.79 8.50 9.42
N ASN A 44 3.97 9.54 9.25
CA ASN A 44 3.54 10.37 10.36
C ASN A 44 2.63 9.56 11.29
N ARG A 45 3.06 9.39 12.54
CA ARG A 45 2.33 8.68 13.59
C ARG A 45 1.05 9.41 14.02
N SER A 46 0.86 10.67 13.65
CA SER A 46 -0.41 11.37 13.81
C SER A 46 -1.45 10.99 12.74
N HIS A 47 -1.01 10.36 11.64
CA HIS A 47 -1.83 9.92 10.50
C HIS A 47 -1.88 8.38 10.40
N LEU A 48 -2.10 7.68 11.53
CA LEU A 48 -2.17 6.21 11.55
C LEU A 48 -3.33 5.63 10.74
N GLN A 49 -4.36 6.44 10.48
CA GLN A 49 -5.60 5.95 9.91
C GLN A 49 -5.50 5.64 8.41
N ARG A 50 -4.49 6.19 7.70
CA ARG A 50 -4.41 6.06 6.24
C ARG A 50 -2.99 6.09 5.72
N ALA A 51 -2.71 5.25 4.73
CA ALA A 51 -1.52 5.31 3.89
C ALA A 51 -1.90 5.77 2.49
N ARG A 52 -1.06 6.60 1.86
CA ARG A 52 -1.22 7.02 0.46
C ARG A 52 -0.14 6.37 -0.38
N ILE A 53 -0.55 5.54 -1.33
CA ILE A 53 0.33 4.74 -2.18
C ILE A 53 0.14 5.21 -3.63
N CYS A 54 1.23 5.56 -4.30
CA CYS A 54 1.20 5.92 -5.71
C CYS A 54 1.36 4.67 -6.57
N ILE A 55 0.48 4.50 -7.57
CA ILE A 55 0.41 3.33 -8.43
C ILE A 55 0.32 3.71 -9.91
N ILE A 56 0.79 2.83 -10.80
CA ILE A 56 0.87 3.05 -12.24
C ILE A 56 -0.51 3.04 -12.91
N SER A 57 -1.53 2.42 -12.29
CA SER A 57 -2.90 2.31 -12.82
C SER A 57 -3.00 1.51 -14.12
N SER A 58 -2.31 0.38 -14.20
CA SER A 58 -2.52 -0.59 -15.29
C SER A 58 -3.84 -1.36 -15.13
N ASN A 59 -4.27 -1.68 -13.91
CA ASN A 59 -5.46 -2.48 -13.59
C ASN A 59 -6.16 -2.04 -12.30
N LEU A 60 -6.51 -0.75 -12.16
CA LEU A 60 -7.12 -0.24 -10.93
C LEU A 60 -8.43 -0.98 -10.62
N VAL A 61 -8.42 -1.84 -9.60
CA VAL A 61 -9.64 -2.45 -9.08
C VAL A 61 -10.32 -1.42 -8.17
N SER A 62 -11.21 -0.60 -8.75
CA SER A 62 -11.94 0.43 -8.02
C SER A 62 -12.85 -0.20 -6.96
N GLY A 63 -12.66 0.14 -5.69
CA GLY A 63 -13.48 -0.37 -4.58
C GLY A 63 -13.08 -1.75 -4.04
N ALA A 64 -11.90 -2.27 -4.39
CA ALA A 64 -11.42 -3.52 -3.82
C ALA A 64 -11.14 -3.39 -2.32
N MET A 65 -11.85 -4.19 -1.52
CA MET A 65 -11.41 -4.56 -0.19
C MET A 65 -10.35 -5.65 -0.35
N ILE A 66 -9.10 -5.34 -0.01
CA ILE A 66 -8.03 -6.34 0.03
C ILE A 66 -7.94 -6.81 1.46
N GLU A 67 -8.30 -8.07 1.69
CA GLU A 67 -8.02 -8.75 2.95
C GLU A 67 -6.52 -9.07 2.98
N LEU A 68 -5.79 -8.33 3.80
CA LEU A 68 -4.39 -8.60 4.10
C LEU A 68 -4.36 -9.65 5.20
N ASP A 69 -4.08 -10.91 4.83
CA ASP A 69 -3.74 -11.94 5.80
C ASP A 69 -2.32 -11.64 6.33
N ILE A 70 -2.25 -11.10 7.54
CA ILE A 70 -1.00 -10.78 8.26
C ILE A 70 -0.55 -12.00 9.09
N GLY A 71 -1.07 -13.20 8.82
CA GLY A 71 -0.81 -14.42 9.59
C GLY A 71 0.66 -14.88 9.63
N ASP A 72 1.47 -14.58 8.61
CA ASP A 72 2.81 -15.18 8.45
C ASP A 72 4.00 -14.27 8.82
N TRP A 73 3.75 -13.07 9.35
CA TRP A 73 4.85 -12.16 9.73
C TRP A 73 5.35 -12.52 11.14
N ALA A 74 6.09 -13.62 11.24
CA ALA A 74 6.72 -14.06 12.48
C ALA A 74 7.72 -13.00 12.96
N MET A 75 7.34 -12.26 14.02
CA MET A 75 8.27 -11.49 14.82
C MET A 75 9.28 -12.44 15.45
N LYS A 76 10.51 -12.44 14.95
CA LYS A 76 11.65 -12.84 15.78
C LYS A 76 12.15 -11.59 16.49
N SER A 77 11.83 -11.47 17.78
CA SER A 77 12.58 -10.60 18.68
C SER A 77 13.98 -11.20 18.84
N LEU A 78 15.01 -10.44 18.46
CA LEU A 78 16.38 -10.65 18.93
C LEU A 78 16.50 -10.13 20.37
#